data_AF-A0AAU1SMP9-F1
#
_entry.id   AF-A0AAU1SMP9-F1
#
_cell.length_a   1.000
_cell.length_b   1.000
_cell.length_c   1.000
_cell.angle_alpha   90.00
_cell.angle_beta   90.00
_cell.angle_gamma   90.00
#
_symmetry.space_group_name_H-M   'P 1'
#
loop_
_entity.id
_entity.type
_entity.pdbx_description
1 polymer ?
#
loop_
_entity_poly.entity_id
_entity_poly.type
_entity_poly.pdbx_seq_one_letter_code
_entity_poly.pdbx_strand_id
1 'polypeptide(L)'
;MTTGERSLVVLRGSSSGLRTSESSVLAGAGGRSLASGDLNGDGFADLVVGRPDAANGGEVATYHGSAGGLTATGAAVVARGELEEARSGGELGASVAVGDTDGDGYADVLAGAPGDDSGAGRAFLLRGGASGLSATGAVTYVEGAGAVPGTPEAGDRFGSAVTVSDLTGDSVADLTIGAEGENAGDGTIMAVSAGAGAAYGPSALGSPAGTGIGGRLAG
;
A
#
# COMPACT_ATOMS: atom_id res chain seq x y z
N MET A 1 5.99 -12.62 -20.77
CA MET A 1 5.28 -11.37 -21.09
C MET A 1 6.29 -10.25 -21.00
N THR A 2 6.64 -9.62 -22.11
CA THR A 2 7.48 -8.41 -22.10
C THR A 2 6.66 -7.29 -21.45
N THR A 3 7.22 -6.70 -20.40
CA THR A 3 6.77 -5.53 -19.66
C THR A 3 6.36 -4.42 -20.61
N GLY A 4 5.06 -4.32 -20.92
CA GLY A 4 4.51 -3.14 -21.57
C GLY A 4 4.75 -1.97 -20.63
N GLU A 5 5.52 -0.99 -21.08
CA GLU A 5 5.86 0.24 -20.37
C GLU A 5 4.57 0.99 -20.01
N ARG A 6 3.94 0.60 -18.90
CA ARG A 6 2.79 1.32 -18.35
C ARG A 6 3.30 2.72 -18.05
N SER A 7 2.69 3.71 -18.68
CA SER A 7 3.02 5.11 -18.44
C SER A 7 2.07 5.67 -17.41
N LEU A 8 2.59 6.51 -16.52
CA LEU A 8 1.78 7.30 -15.64
C LEU A 8 1.47 8.63 -16.31
N VAL A 9 0.20 8.99 -16.40
CA VAL A 9 -0.23 10.32 -16.85
C VAL A 9 -0.67 11.12 -15.64
N VAL A 10 -0.10 12.30 -15.45
CA VAL A 10 -0.47 13.22 -14.37
C VAL A 10 -1.16 14.44 -14.98
N LEU A 11 -2.33 14.78 -14.47
CA LEU A 11 -3.05 16.00 -14.83
C LEU A 11 -2.93 16.99 -13.69
N ARG A 12 -2.50 18.22 -14.00
CA ARG A 12 -2.37 19.25 -12.97
C ARG A 12 -3.74 19.79 -12.57
N GLY A 13 -3.98 19.88 -11.27
CA GLY A 13 -5.18 20.50 -10.70
C GLY A 13 -5.11 22.03 -10.69
N SER A 14 -6.28 22.65 -10.50
CA SER A 14 -6.42 24.08 -10.20
C SER A 14 -7.75 24.34 -9.51
N SER A 15 -7.96 25.55 -9.00
CA SER A 15 -9.24 25.94 -8.38
C SER A 15 -10.44 25.85 -9.34
N SER A 16 -10.21 25.82 -10.65
CA SER A 16 -11.24 25.64 -11.69
C SER A 16 -11.30 24.22 -12.26
N GLY A 17 -10.59 23.25 -11.66
CA GLY A 17 -10.55 21.86 -12.11
C GLY A 17 -9.22 21.45 -12.78
N LEU A 18 -9.24 20.30 -13.45
CA LEU A 18 -8.06 19.69 -14.08
C LEU A 18 -7.63 20.43 -15.35
N ARG A 19 -6.33 20.65 -15.50
CA ARG A 19 -5.69 21.28 -16.65
C ARG A 19 -5.12 20.21 -17.58
N THR A 20 -5.93 19.74 -18.51
CA THR A 20 -5.53 18.68 -19.46
C THR A 20 -4.42 19.10 -20.43
N SER A 21 -4.24 20.39 -20.65
CA SER A 21 -3.11 20.95 -21.44
C SER A 21 -1.79 21.01 -20.67
N GLU A 22 -1.81 20.78 -19.36
CA GLU A 22 -0.62 20.72 -18.48
C GLU A 22 -0.38 19.30 -17.98
N SER A 23 -0.62 18.30 -18.83
CA SER A 23 -0.35 16.90 -18.49
C SER A 23 1.14 16.56 -18.59
N SER A 24 1.66 15.78 -17.65
CA SER A 24 2.97 15.14 -17.77
C SER A 24 2.83 13.63 -17.90
N VAL A 25 3.82 13.00 -18.55
CA VAL A 25 3.88 11.54 -18.72
C VAL A 25 5.23 11.07 -18.21
N LEU A 26 5.21 10.14 -17.26
CA LEU A 26 6.41 9.43 -16.82
C LEU A 26 6.36 8.02 -17.43
N ALA A 27 7.17 7.81 -18.47
CA ALA A 27 7.25 6.53 -19.17
C ALA A 27 7.81 5.44 -18.25
N GLY A 28 7.21 4.24 -18.30
CA GLY A 28 7.58 3.13 -17.43
C GLY A 28 7.24 3.32 -15.95
N ALA A 29 6.61 4.44 -15.57
CA ALA A 29 6.28 4.74 -14.18
C ALA A 29 4.94 4.14 -13.71
N GLY A 30 4.13 3.56 -14.59
CA GLY A 30 2.80 3.07 -14.26
C GLY A 30 2.78 1.79 -13.41
N GLY A 31 1.62 1.50 -12.83
CA GLY A 31 1.38 0.36 -11.94
C GLY A 31 -0.11 0.06 -11.75
N ARG A 32 -0.43 -0.82 -10.80
CA ARG A 32 -1.81 -1.23 -10.48
C ARG A 32 -2.42 -0.36 -9.39
N SER A 33 -1.61 0.12 -8.45
CA SER A 33 -2.05 0.87 -7.29
C SER A 33 -1.24 2.16 -7.18
N LEU A 34 -1.89 3.24 -6.73
CA LEU A 34 -1.29 4.56 -6.60
C LEU A 34 -1.71 5.15 -5.25
N ALA A 35 -0.80 5.84 -4.60
CA ALA A 35 -1.03 6.67 -3.42
C ALA A 35 -0.02 7.82 -3.41
N SER A 36 -0.24 8.85 -2.60
CA SER A 36 0.65 10.00 -2.53
C SER A 36 0.77 10.55 -1.11
N GLY A 37 1.94 11.07 -0.78
CA GLY A 37 2.26 11.75 0.48
C GLY A 37 3.71 12.21 0.46
N ASP A 38 4.10 13.08 1.37
CA ASP A 38 5.45 13.64 1.44
C ASP A 38 6.39 12.65 2.13
N LEU A 39 7.06 11.78 1.35
CA LEU A 39 7.91 10.72 1.88
C LEU A 39 9.30 11.25 2.27
N ASN A 40 9.70 12.40 1.72
CA ASN A 40 11.03 12.96 1.86
C ASN A 40 11.09 14.27 2.67
N GLY A 41 9.95 14.77 3.13
CA GLY A 41 9.80 15.94 4.00
C GLY A 41 10.08 17.27 3.31
N ASP A 42 9.98 17.34 1.98
CA ASP A 42 10.29 18.55 1.20
C ASP A 42 9.08 19.49 1.02
N GLY A 43 7.91 19.10 1.52
CA GLY A 43 6.65 19.83 1.45
C GLY A 43 5.87 19.59 0.16
N PHE A 44 6.35 18.73 -0.75
CA PHE A 44 5.62 18.27 -1.92
C PHE A 44 5.19 16.81 -1.74
N ALA A 45 3.94 16.50 -2.11
CA ALA A 45 3.51 15.11 -2.10
C ALA A 45 4.27 14.33 -3.19
N ASP A 46 4.89 13.23 -2.78
CA ASP A 46 5.48 12.23 -3.65
C ASP A 46 4.42 11.24 -4.13
N LEU A 47 4.73 10.53 -5.20
CA LEU A 47 3.88 9.47 -5.71
C LEU A 47 4.47 8.10 -5.40
N VAL A 48 3.62 7.23 -4.87
CA VAL A 48 3.87 5.80 -4.70
C VAL A 48 3.12 5.01 -5.75
N VAL A 49 3.80 4.06 -6.38
CA VAL A 49 3.26 3.19 -7.42
C VAL A 49 3.53 1.74 -7.06
N GLY A 50 2.46 0.97 -6.81
CA GLY A 50 2.55 -0.47 -6.61
C GLY A 50 2.48 -1.23 -7.94
N ARG A 51 3.41 -2.17 -8.12
CA ARG A 51 3.58 -2.99 -9.32
C ARG A 51 3.62 -4.47 -8.95
N PRO A 52 2.47 -5.08 -8.63
CA PRO A 52 2.42 -6.48 -8.20
C PRO A 52 2.85 -7.47 -9.28
N ASP A 53 2.70 -7.08 -10.55
CA ASP A 53 3.08 -7.91 -11.71
C ASP A 53 4.59 -7.80 -12.05
N ALA A 54 5.36 -6.97 -11.32
CA ALA A 54 6.79 -6.86 -11.54
C ALA A 54 7.50 -8.18 -11.19
N ALA A 55 8.68 -8.39 -11.78
CA ALA A 55 9.48 -9.58 -11.57
C ALA A 55 9.78 -9.80 -10.07
N ASN A 56 10.09 -11.05 -9.71
CA ASN A 56 10.47 -11.43 -8.33
C ASN A 56 9.39 -11.18 -7.27
N GLY A 57 8.11 -11.12 -7.69
CA GLY A 57 6.96 -11.08 -6.79
C GLY A 57 6.48 -9.66 -6.45
N GLY A 58 6.77 -8.68 -7.29
CA GLY A 58 6.25 -7.31 -7.18
C GLY A 58 7.24 -6.31 -6.59
N GLU A 59 6.94 -5.03 -6.78
CA GLU A 59 7.71 -3.89 -6.28
C GLU A 59 6.82 -2.69 -5.94
N VAL A 60 7.35 -1.79 -5.12
CA VAL A 60 6.83 -0.44 -4.90
C VAL A 60 7.86 0.55 -5.43
N ALA A 61 7.43 1.42 -6.33
CA ALA A 61 8.26 2.50 -6.88
C ALA A 61 7.77 3.86 -6.39
N THR A 62 8.68 4.80 -6.18
CA THR A 62 8.36 6.17 -5.75
C THR A 62 8.91 7.20 -6.71
N TYR A 63 8.23 8.34 -6.80
CA TYR A 63 8.62 9.47 -7.64
C TYR A 63 8.40 10.75 -6.85
N HIS A 64 9.45 11.53 -6.64
CA HIS A 64 9.35 12.70 -5.79
C HIS A 64 8.53 13.81 -6.42
N GLY A 65 7.75 14.49 -5.59
CA GLY A 65 7.10 15.75 -5.90
C GLY A 65 8.12 16.88 -6.04
N SER A 66 7.72 17.95 -6.70
CA SER A 66 8.47 19.20 -6.72
C SER A 66 7.58 20.34 -7.21
N ALA A 67 8.07 21.58 -7.13
CA ALA A 67 7.42 22.72 -7.76
C ALA A 67 7.20 22.53 -9.29
N GLY A 68 8.05 21.74 -9.94
CA GLY A 68 7.94 21.37 -11.35
C GLY A 68 7.00 20.19 -11.64
N GLY A 69 6.45 19.54 -10.62
CA GLY A 69 5.72 18.27 -10.72
C GLY A 69 6.60 17.06 -10.37
N LEU A 70 6.13 15.86 -10.70
CA LEU A 70 6.84 14.62 -10.39
C LEU A 70 8.17 14.51 -11.14
N THR A 71 9.18 13.98 -10.46
CA THR A 71 10.51 13.68 -11.02
C THR A 71 10.96 12.25 -10.72
N ALA A 72 11.79 11.69 -11.59
CA ALA A 72 12.49 10.44 -11.34
C ALA A 72 13.82 10.64 -10.58
N THR A 73 14.27 11.89 -10.42
CA THR A 73 15.46 12.19 -9.60
C THR A 73 15.17 11.86 -8.15
N GLY A 74 15.94 10.94 -7.57
CA GLY A 74 15.70 10.45 -6.20
C GLY A 74 14.61 9.40 -6.07
N ALA A 75 14.03 8.93 -7.19
CA ALA A 75 13.09 7.81 -7.17
C ALA A 75 13.72 6.57 -6.53
N ALA A 76 12.97 5.93 -5.64
CA ALA A 76 13.34 4.65 -5.03
C ALA A 76 12.45 3.52 -5.54
N VAL A 77 13.00 2.31 -5.60
CA VAL A 77 12.25 1.07 -5.84
C VAL A 77 12.57 0.12 -4.71
N VAL A 78 11.53 -0.40 -4.06
CA VAL A 78 11.62 -1.49 -3.09
C VAL A 78 11.01 -2.73 -3.72
N ALA A 79 11.88 -3.68 -4.07
CA ALA A 79 11.48 -4.99 -4.56
C ALA A 79 11.18 -5.93 -3.38
N ARG A 80 10.28 -6.88 -3.60
CA ARG A 80 9.91 -7.86 -2.58
C ARG A 80 11.11 -8.62 -1.99
N GLY A 81 12.13 -8.90 -2.80
CA GLY A 81 13.33 -9.60 -2.36
C GLY A 81 14.20 -8.85 -1.34
N GLU A 82 13.95 -7.54 -1.14
CA GLU A 82 14.64 -6.71 -0.15
C GLU A 82 13.98 -6.78 1.24
N LEU A 83 12.84 -7.46 1.35
CA LEU A 83 12.06 -7.56 2.59
C LEU A 83 12.29 -8.91 3.25
N GLU A 84 12.89 -8.89 4.45
CA GLU A 84 13.41 -10.09 5.13
C GLU A 84 12.35 -11.19 5.33
N GLU A 85 11.09 -10.82 5.57
CA GLU A 85 10.00 -11.76 5.86
C GLU A 85 9.14 -12.16 4.65
N ALA A 86 9.50 -11.76 3.43
CA ALA A 86 8.70 -12.10 2.26
C ALA A 86 8.83 -13.59 1.86
N ARG A 87 7.72 -14.28 1.54
CA ARG A 87 7.66 -15.70 1.09
C ARG A 87 7.11 -15.94 -0.33
N SER A 88 7.26 -17.12 -0.90
CA SER A 88 6.86 -17.39 -2.29
C SER A 88 5.38 -17.06 -2.58
N GLY A 89 5.09 -16.44 -3.73
CA GLY A 89 3.72 -16.17 -4.19
C GLY A 89 3.42 -14.69 -4.52
N GLY A 90 4.22 -13.76 -3.99
CA GLY A 90 4.38 -12.39 -4.54
C GLY A 90 3.15 -11.46 -4.49
N GLU A 91 3.07 -10.54 -5.45
CA GLU A 91 2.11 -9.43 -5.55
C GLU A 91 2.39 -8.21 -4.65
N LEU A 92 3.64 -7.94 -4.25
CA LEU A 92 3.99 -6.70 -3.54
C LEU A 92 3.53 -5.47 -4.33
N GLY A 93 2.81 -4.57 -3.67
CA GLY A 93 2.24 -3.37 -4.29
C GLY A 93 0.87 -3.62 -4.94
N ALA A 94 0.21 -4.76 -4.67
CA ALA A 94 -1.19 -4.97 -5.09
C ALA A 94 -2.12 -3.87 -4.57
N SER A 95 -1.85 -3.42 -3.35
CA SER A 95 -2.45 -2.27 -2.69
C SER A 95 -1.33 -1.44 -2.07
N VAL A 96 -1.47 -0.11 -2.08
CA VAL A 96 -0.56 0.83 -1.41
C VAL A 96 -1.37 1.93 -0.74
N ALA A 97 -0.89 2.40 0.41
CA ALA A 97 -1.42 3.55 1.13
C ALA A 97 -0.25 4.31 1.79
N VAL A 98 -0.43 5.60 2.04
CA VAL A 98 0.63 6.52 2.49
C VAL A 98 0.15 7.36 3.66
N GLY A 99 0.99 7.53 4.68
CA GLY A 99 0.77 8.43 5.81
C GLY A 99 1.87 8.29 6.85
N ASP A 100 2.04 9.30 7.71
CA ASP A 100 3.05 9.31 8.78
C ASP A 100 2.58 8.43 9.95
N THR A 101 3.23 7.28 10.16
CA THR A 101 2.80 6.27 11.14
C THR A 101 3.61 6.25 12.43
N ASP A 102 4.65 7.07 12.52
CA ASP A 102 5.49 7.19 13.71
C ASP A 102 5.71 8.64 14.18
N GLY A 103 5.14 9.62 13.48
CA GLY A 103 5.11 11.03 13.83
C GLY A 103 6.45 11.74 13.60
N ASP A 104 7.31 11.20 12.74
CA ASP A 104 8.64 11.75 12.47
C ASP A 104 8.63 12.87 11.40
N GLY A 105 7.47 13.12 10.79
CA GLY A 105 7.26 14.15 9.78
C GLY A 105 7.52 13.67 8.34
N TYR A 106 7.86 12.40 8.13
CA TYR A 106 7.95 11.77 6.82
C TYR A 106 6.81 10.76 6.67
N ALA A 107 6.12 10.81 5.53
CA ALA A 107 5.08 9.82 5.28
C ALA A 107 5.70 8.42 5.00
N ASP A 108 5.07 7.38 5.54
CA ASP A 108 5.42 5.98 5.33
C ASP A 108 4.53 5.34 4.26
N VAL A 109 4.91 4.14 3.80
CA VAL A 109 4.14 3.38 2.81
C VAL A 109 3.73 2.03 3.36
N LEU A 110 2.44 1.78 3.47
CA LEU A 110 1.89 0.44 3.69
C LEU A 110 1.63 -0.21 2.32
N ALA A 111 2.27 -1.35 2.06
CA ALA A 111 2.17 -2.09 0.81
C ALA A 111 1.68 -3.52 1.04
N GLY A 112 0.57 -3.89 0.40
CA GLY A 112 0.04 -5.25 0.44
C GLY A 112 0.71 -6.19 -0.56
N ALA A 113 0.89 -7.44 -0.16
CA ALA A 113 1.39 -8.56 -0.98
C ALA A 113 0.49 -9.80 -0.79
N PRO A 114 -0.77 -9.76 -1.27
CA PRO A 114 -1.77 -10.79 -0.99
C PRO A 114 -1.49 -12.14 -1.65
N GLY A 115 -0.55 -12.21 -2.60
CA GLY A 115 -0.09 -13.48 -3.17
C GLY A 115 1.00 -14.17 -2.34
N ASP A 116 1.64 -13.47 -1.40
CA ASP A 116 2.76 -13.98 -0.60
C ASP A 116 2.32 -15.18 0.26
N ASP A 117 3.26 -16.09 0.52
CA ASP A 117 3.06 -17.32 1.30
C ASP A 117 1.88 -18.18 0.83
N SER A 118 1.88 -18.56 -0.45
CA SER A 118 0.78 -19.32 -1.09
C SER A 118 -0.59 -18.62 -1.03
N GLY A 119 -0.58 -17.29 -0.96
CA GLY A 119 -1.79 -16.48 -0.91
C GLY A 119 -2.38 -16.29 0.49
N ALA A 120 -1.68 -16.69 1.55
CA ALA A 120 -2.05 -16.22 2.89
C ALA A 120 -1.90 -14.69 2.99
N GLY A 121 -0.90 -14.15 2.32
CA GLY A 121 -0.72 -12.72 2.16
C GLY A 121 0.04 -12.06 3.30
N ARG A 122 0.60 -10.88 3.02
CA ARG A 122 1.34 -10.04 3.97
C ARG A 122 1.10 -8.57 3.66
N ALA A 123 1.35 -7.70 4.63
CA ALA A 123 1.52 -6.27 4.39
C ALA A 123 2.85 -5.79 4.96
N PHE A 124 3.50 -4.86 4.28
CA PHE A 124 4.79 -4.30 4.65
C PHE A 124 4.67 -2.80 4.83
N LEU A 125 5.09 -2.29 5.98
CA LEU A 125 5.22 -0.87 6.25
C LEU A 125 6.66 -0.45 6.01
N LEU A 126 6.87 0.30 4.94
CA LEU A 126 8.15 0.82 4.48
C LEU A 126 8.30 2.26 4.97
N ARG A 127 9.51 2.64 5.39
CA ARG A 127 9.75 3.91 6.06
C ARG A 127 10.03 5.05 5.09
N GLY A 128 9.40 6.20 5.35
CA GLY A 128 9.82 7.48 4.78
C GLY A 128 11.13 7.96 5.40
N GLY A 129 11.66 9.08 4.89
CA GLY A 129 12.83 9.73 5.45
C GLY A 129 13.45 10.72 4.48
N ALA A 130 14.44 11.49 4.93
CA ALA A 130 15.05 12.56 4.12
C ALA A 130 15.66 12.11 2.77
N SER A 131 15.90 10.80 2.56
CA SER A 131 16.35 10.24 1.29
C SER A 131 15.22 9.59 0.46
N GLY A 132 13.98 9.72 0.92
CA GLY A 132 12.80 9.02 0.42
C GLY A 132 12.60 7.65 1.06
N LEU A 133 11.82 6.82 0.37
CA LEU A 133 11.38 5.50 0.83
C LEU A 133 12.54 4.52 1.05
N SER A 134 12.47 3.74 2.14
CA SER A 134 13.44 2.71 2.48
C SER A 134 12.79 1.41 2.94
N ALA A 135 13.39 0.27 2.55
CA ALA A 135 13.08 -1.04 3.11
C ALA A 135 13.76 -1.29 4.48
N THR A 136 14.74 -0.46 4.84
CA THR A 136 15.44 -0.61 6.13
C THR A 136 14.48 -0.30 7.27
N GLY A 137 14.37 -1.23 8.22
CA GLY A 137 13.43 -1.09 9.34
C GLY A 137 11.97 -1.29 8.94
N ALA A 138 11.71 -1.89 7.77
CA ALA A 138 10.36 -2.24 7.37
C ALA A 138 9.70 -3.18 8.38
N VAL A 139 8.43 -2.93 8.68
CA VAL A 139 7.63 -3.78 9.56
C VAL A 139 6.75 -4.68 8.72
N THR A 140 6.70 -5.97 9.06
CA THR A 140 5.83 -6.95 8.39
C THR A 140 4.62 -7.27 9.25
N TYR A 141 3.45 -7.24 8.64
CA TYR A 141 2.17 -7.66 9.22
C TYR A 141 1.70 -8.93 8.53
N VAL A 142 1.36 -9.93 9.34
CA VAL A 142 0.77 -11.21 8.95
C VAL A 142 -0.23 -11.64 10.00
N GLU A 143 -1.25 -12.41 9.60
CA GLU A 143 -2.23 -12.96 10.53
C GLU A 143 -1.59 -13.84 11.60
N GLY A 144 -2.12 -13.75 12.82
CA GLY A 144 -1.61 -14.47 13.98
C GLY A 144 -0.27 -14.00 14.56
N ALA A 145 0.27 -12.86 14.11
CA ALA A 145 1.51 -12.30 14.63
C ALA A 145 1.35 -10.90 15.24
N GLY A 146 1.97 -10.68 16.40
CA GLY A 146 1.95 -9.39 17.09
C GLY A 146 0.53 -8.96 17.47
N ALA A 147 0.10 -7.82 16.92
CA ALA A 147 -1.23 -7.27 17.14
C ALA A 147 -2.29 -7.86 16.19
N VAL A 148 -1.89 -8.64 15.19
CA VAL A 148 -2.77 -9.19 14.15
C VAL A 148 -3.38 -10.51 14.65
N PRO A 149 -4.71 -10.55 14.93
CA PRO A 149 -5.37 -11.78 15.35
C PRO A 149 -5.50 -12.75 14.17
N GLY A 150 -6.08 -13.92 14.43
CA GLY A 150 -6.31 -14.94 13.40
C GLY A 150 -5.15 -15.90 13.23
N THR A 151 -5.21 -16.67 12.16
CA THR A 151 -4.18 -17.61 11.73
C THR A 151 -4.03 -17.47 10.21
N PRO A 152 -2.80 -17.51 9.67
CA PRO A 152 -2.62 -17.34 8.23
C PRO A 152 -2.95 -18.66 7.52
N GLU A 153 -3.94 -18.65 6.65
CA GLU A 153 -4.30 -19.77 5.78
C GLU A 153 -4.05 -19.46 4.29
N ALA A 154 -3.71 -20.49 3.52
CA ALA A 154 -3.48 -20.34 2.10
C ALA A 154 -4.76 -19.85 1.40
N GLY A 155 -4.70 -18.64 0.83
CA GLY A 155 -5.80 -18.03 0.09
C GLY A 155 -6.55 -16.94 0.84
N ASP A 156 -6.15 -16.57 2.06
CA ASP A 156 -6.81 -15.46 2.81
C ASP A 156 -6.56 -14.09 2.19
N ARG A 157 -5.45 -13.95 1.46
CA ARG A 157 -5.10 -12.75 0.68
C ARG A 157 -4.92 -11.52 1.58
N PHE A 158 -4.37 -11.67 2.79
CA PHE A 158 -4.07 -10.55 3.68
C PHE A 158 -3.23 -9.49 2.95
N GLY A 159 -3.63 -8.22 3.04
CA GLY A 159 -3.06 -7.12 2.25
C GLY A 159 -3.76 -6.88 0.91
N SER A 160 -4.89 -7.52 0.62
CA SER A 160 -5.68 -7.29 -0.59
C SER A 160 -6.14 -5.84 -0.74
N ALA A 161 -6.42 -5.18 0.39
CA ALA A 161 -6.66 -3.75 0.49
C ALA A 161 -5.94 -3.18 1.73
N VAL A 162 -5.43 -1.96 1.62
CA VAL A 162 -4.79 -1.26 2.73
C VAL A 162 -5.20 0.21 2.78
N THR A 163 -5.25 0.78 3.98
CA THR A 163 -5.35 2.23 4.21
C THR A 163 -4.44 2.66 5.35
N VAL A 164 -3.97 3.90 5.28
CA VAL A 164 -3.19 4.58 6.33
C VAL A 164 -3.88 5.91 6.58
N SER A 165 -4.38 6.14 7.80
CA SER A 165 -5.12 7.35 8.16
C SER A 165 -5.17 7.52 9.67
N ASP A 166 -5.12 8.74 10.17
CA ASP A 166 -5.35 9.04 11.60
C ASP A 166 -6.86 8.88 11.91
N LEU A 167 -7.25 7.70 12.38
CA LEU A 167 -8.63 7.35 12.72
C LEU A 167 -8.96 7.72 14.17
N THR A 168 -7.93 7.93 15.01
CA THR A 168 -8.10 8.24 16.44
C THR A 168 -7.98 9.73 16.78
N GLY A 169 -7.44 10.53 15.87
CA GLY A 169 -7.22 11.97 16.04
C GLY A 169 -5.97 12.33 16.84
N ASP A 170 -5.01 11.42 16.99
CA ASP A 170 -3.78 11.63 17.77
C ASP A 170 -2.59 12.11 16.91
N SER A 171 -2.83 12.40 15.63
CA SER A 171 -1.83 12.83 14.64
C SER A 171 -0.81 11.77 14.26
N VAL A 172 -1.04 10.50 14.60
CA VAL A 172 -0.28 9.35 14.12
C VAL A 172 -1.22 8.47 13.30
N ALA A 173 -0.81 8.08 12.10
CA ALA A 173 -1.70 7.33 11.22
C ALA A 173 -1.89 5.87 11.68
N ASP A 174 -3.15 5.43 11.71
CA ASP A 174 -3.55 4.06 11.92
C ASP A 174 -3.52 3.27 10.60
N LEU A 175 -3.37 1.95 10.72
CA LEU A 175 -3.37 1.05 9.57
C LEU A 175 -4.70 0.30 9.52
N THR A 176 -5.23 0.10 8.32
CA THR A 176 -6.29 -0.89 8.09
C THR A 176 -5.88 -1.81 6.96
N ILE A 177 -6.03 -3.12 7.15
CA ILE A 177 -5.62 -4.16 6.21
C ILE A 177 -6.80 -5.12 6.01
N GLY A 178 -7.12 -5.42 4.76
CA GLY A 178 -8.12 -6.42 4.41
C GLY A 178 -7.50 -7.77 4.04
N ALA A 179 -8.26 -8.83 4.30
CA ALA A 179 -8.01 -10.18 3.79
C ALA A 179 -9.29 -10.63 3.08
N GLU A 180 -9.35 -10.46 1.76
CA GLU A 180 -10.57 -10.68 0.98
C GLU A 180 -10.94 -12.17 0.81
N GLY A 181 -9.98 -13.08 0.96
CA GLY A 181 -10.18 -14.51 0.78
C GLY A 181 -10.57 -15.25 2.05
N GLU A 182 -10.49 -14.58 3.21
CA GLU A 182 -10.72 -15.22 4.50
C GLU A 182 -12.13 -15.80 4.62
N ASN A 183 -12.26 -16.90 5.37
CA ASN A 183 -13.53 -17.60 5.61
C ASN A 183 -14.25 -17.98 4.31
N ALA A 184 -13.50 -18.49 3.33
CA ALA A 184 -13.99 -18.86 2.00
C ALA A 184 -14.61 -17.70 1.19
N GLY A 185 -14.07 -16.49 1.39
CA GLY A 185 -14.45 -15.28 0.63
C GLY A 185 -15.44 -14.35 1.34
N ASP A 186 -15.78 -14.62 2.60
CA ASP A 186 -16.51 -13.68 3.46
C ASP A 186 -15.63 -12.45 3.80
N GLY A 187 -14.32 -12.68 3.93
CA GLY A 187 -13.28 -11.67 4.14
C GLY A 187 -13.28 -11.02 5.52
N THR A 188 -12.20 -10.31 5.84
CA THR A 188 -12.05 -9.53 7.09
C THR A 188 -11.48 -8.14 6.82
N ILE A 189 -11.77 -7.20 7.73
CA ILE A 189 -11.05 -5.93 7.83
C ILE A 189 -10.38 -5.87 9.19
N MET A 190 -9.09 -5.57 9.21
CA MET A 190 -8.32 -5.41 10.43
C MET A 190 -7.83 -3.98 10.59
N ALA A 191 -8.11 -3.37 11.74
CA ALA A 191 -7.51 -2.09 12.14
C ALA A 191 -6.34 -2.34 13.12
N VAL A 192 -5.22 -1.65 12.91
CA VAL A 192 -4.05 -1.64 13.80
C VAL A 192 -3.78 -0.20 14.21
N SER A 193 -3.86 0.06 15.52
CA SER A 193 -3.69 1.37 16.14
C SER A 193 -2.78 1.25 17.35
N ALA A 194 -1.67 2.00 17.38
CA ALA A 194 -0.74 2.03 18.52
C ALA A 194 -0.31 0.63 19.07
N GLY A 195 -0.17 -0.37 18.19
CA GLY A 195 0.19 -1.74 18.55
C GLY A 195 -0.96 -2.61 19.09
N ALA A 196 -2.20 -2.11 19.10
CA ALA A 196 -3.41 -2.89 19.33
C ALA A 196 -4.11 -3.17 17.98
N GLY A 197 -4.53 -4.41 17.77
CA GLY A 197 -5.24 -4.81 16.56
C GLY A 197 -6.64 -5.34 16.84
N ALA A 198 -7.56 -5.05 15.94
CA ALA A 198 -8.93 -5.57 15.97
C ALA A 198 -9.34 -6.02 14.57
N ALA A 199 -9.92 -7.22 14.46
CA ALA A 199 -10.46 -7.76 13.22
C ALA A 199 -11.99 -7.75 13.25
N TYR A 200 -12.59 -7.41 12.11
CA TYR A 200 -14.02 -7.27 11.92
C TYR A 200 -14.46 -8.04 10.69
N GLY A 201 -15.23 -9.11 10.90
CA GLY A 201 -15.90 -9.85 9.83
C GLY A 201 -17.25 -9.22 9.42
N PRO A 202 -17.88 -9.73 8.34
CA PRO A 202 -19.16 -9.28 7.80
C PRO A 202 -20.25 -9.08 8.88
N SER A 203 -20.41 -10.08 9.75
CA SER A 203 -21.43 -10.07 10.81
C SER A 203 -21.19 -8.97 11.85
N ALA A 204 -19.92 -8.72 12.21
CA ALA A 204 -19.57 -7.68 13.18
C ALA A 204 -19.83 -6.26 12.61
N LEU A 205 -19.72 -6.11 11.29
CA LEU A 205 -19.97 -4.85 10.58
C LEU A 205 -21.42 -4.70 10.10
N GLY A 206 -22.27 -5.70 10.34
CA GLY A 206 -23.66 -5.70 9.89
C GLY A 206 -23.83 -5.70 8.38
N SER A 207 -22.88 -6.26 7.63
CA SER A 207 -23.01 -6.35 6.17
C SER A 207 -24.09 -7.37 5.77
N PRO A 208 -24.72 -7.23 4.59
CA PRO A 208 -25.68 -8.20 4.09
C PRO A 208 -25.06 -9.61 3.96
N ALA A 209 -25.85 -10.65 4.20
CA ALA A 209 -25.39 -12.04 4.04
C ALA A 209 -24.84 -12.29 2.61
N GLY A 210 -23.68 -12.95 2.53
CA GLY A 210 -22.97 -13.20 1.27
C GLY A 210 -22.18 -12.00 0.74
N THR A 211 -22.01 -10.93 1.53
CA THR A 211 -21.13 -9.81 1.17
C THR A 211 -19.71 -10.09 1.64
N GLY A 212 -18.80 -10.26 0.69
CA GLY A 212 -17.36 -10.27 0.96
C GLY A 212 -16.86 -8.87 1.33
N ILE A 213 -16.00 -8.78 2.35
CA ILE A 213 -15.30 -7.54 2.75
C ILE A 213 -13.77 -7.71 2.64
N GLY A 214 -12.99 -6.67 2.93
CA GLY A 214 -11.52 -6.76 2.91
C GLY A 214 -10.88 -6.70 1.51
N GLY A 215 -11.68 -6.74 0.45
CA GLY A 215 -11.23 -6.57 -0.93
C GLY A 215 -11.25 -5.12 -1.42
N ARG A 216 -10.56 -4.87 -2.54
CA ARG A 216 -10.80 -3.64 -3.32
C ARG A 216 -12.17 -3.75 -3.99
N LEU A 217 -12.93 -2.66 -4.00
CA LEU A 217 -14.18 -2.58 -4.78
C LEU A 217 -13.85 -2.89 -6.26
N ALA A 218 -14.45 -3.96 -6.80
CA ALA A 218 -14.37 -4.25 -8.22
C ALA A 218 -15.05 -3.10 -8.98
N GLY A 219 -14.31 -2.46 -9.88
CA GLY A 219 -14.81 -1.41 -10.78
C GLY A 219 -15.62 -1.97 -11.94
#